data_AF-A0A962WLU2-F1
#
_entry.id   AF-A0A962WLU2-F1
#
_cell.length_a   1.000
_cell.length_b   1.000
_cell.length_c   1.000
_cell.angle_alpha   90.00
_cell.angle_beta   90.00
_cell.angle_gamma   90.00
#
_symmetry.space_group_name_H-M   'P 1'
#
loop_
_entity.id
_entity.type
_entity.pdbx_description
1 polymer ?
#
loop_
_entity_poly.entity_id
_entity_poly.type
_entity_poly.pdbx_seq_one_letter_code
_entity_poly.pdbx_strand_id
1 'polypeptide(L)'
;MAFRAFSGSGRLRLPILAPLAAAFVAALQSSAPQARETDLSILDAQQRRETRQVELSSAGDVAQRLTLLNLNPRINTWFVLEYPDRQGASRFHLENADPQTNTLSLAEDGPAQLVVTRDGRQIRCDVSPAVLDQARRGGAPYASLCNDTVFLRNPTRGRQTSLEKVTDFLRDHAWGGEEVIGLVKTTVMKDAFLEEGEAGVKSAAASGRETDGPRSALLAAKSQEQTVRAGTLAIEAVGTKTGFQLGQWYPMRHLEGAWLSLARPGAVAQE
;
A
#
# COMPACT_ATOMS: atom_id res chain seq x y z
N MET A 1 2.92 -63.34 87.82
CA MET A 1 1.88 -62.55 87.12
C MET A 1 2.17 -62.69 85.62
N ALA A 2 1.64 -63.66 84.89
CA ALA A 2 0.23 -63.95 84.50
C ALA A 2 -0.34 -62.91 83.52
N PHE A 3 -1.07 -63.23 82.45
CA PHE A 3 -1.22 -64.40 81.57
C PHE A 3 -2.04 -63.88 80.35
N ARG A 4 -1.91 -64.51 79.18
CA ARG A 4 -2.65 -64.20 77.93
C ARG A 4 -4.16 -64.48 78.04
N ALA A 5 -4.97 -63.84 77.16
CA ALA A 5 -5.64 -64.48 75.99
C ALA A 5 -7.12 -64.07 75.75
N PHE A 6 -7.43 -63.90 74.43
CA PHE A 6 -8.67 -64.27 73.70
C PHE A 6 -9.97 -63.49 74.01
N SER A 7 -10.95 -63.26 73.13
CA SER A 7 -11.33 -63.73 71.78
C SER A 7 -12.54 -62.89 71.31
N GLY A 8 -12.84 -62.83 70.01
CA GLY A 8 -14.16 -62.32 69.57
C GLY A 8 -14.33 -62.10 68.07
N SER A 9 -14.49 -63.19 67.33
CA SER A 9 -14.78 -63.26 65.90
C SER A 9 -16.13 -62.68 65.48
N GLY A 10 -16.21 -62.05 64.30
CA GLY A 10 -17.48 -61.64 63.68
C GLY A 10 -17.34 -61.29 62.20
N ARG A 11 -17.58 -62.28 61.34
CA ARG A 11 -17.60 -62.23 59.86
C ARG A 11 -18.68 -61.27 59.32
N LEU A 12 -18.48 -60.65 58.15
CA LEU A 12 -19.14 -61.02 56.88
C LEU A 12 -18.94 -59.96 55.76
N ARG A 13 -18.41 -60.43 54.61
CA ARG A 13 -18.85 -60.22 53.20
C ARG A 13 -18.91 -58.80 52.61
N LEU A 14 -18.59 -58.52 51.35
CA LEU A 14 -17.98 -59.18 50.18
C LEU A 14 -17.57 -57.99 49.24
N PRO A 15 -17.03 -58.20 48.03
CA PRO A 15 -15.94 -57.42 47.46
C PRO A 15 -16.43 -56.43 46.40
N ILE A 16 -15.66 -55.38 46.11
CA ILE A 16 -15.76 -54.74 44.80
C ILE A 16 -14.34 -54.49 44.31
N LEU A 17 -14.05 -55.12 43.17
CA LEU A 17 -12.87 -54.91 42.35
C LEU A 17 -12.61 -53.41 42.17
N ALA A 18 -11.42 -52.95 42.55
CA ALA A 18 -10.91 -51.68 42.06
C ALA A 18 -10.51 -51.86 40.58
N PRO A 19 -10.98 -50.99 39.66
CA PRO A 19 -10.74 -51.16 38.24
C PRO A 19 -9.33 -50.72 37.85
N LEU A 20 -8.85 -51.29 36.75
CA LEU A 20 -7.66 -50.90 36.01
C LEU A 20 -7.56 -49.38 35.88
N ALA A 21 -6.39 -48.83 36.26
CA ALA A 21 -6.01 -47.46 35.93
C ALA A 21 -5.82 -47.33 34.41
N ALA A 22 -6.82 -46.82 33.71
CA ALA A 22 -6.67 -46.34 32.34
C ALA A 22 -6.11 -44.91 32.40
N ALA A 23 -4.81 -44.76 32.15
CA ALA A 23 -4.19 -43.46 31.94
C ALA A 23 -4.60 -42.92 30.55
N PHE A 24 -5.62 -42.06 30.51
CA PHE A 24 -5.91 -41.26 29.33
C PHE A 24 -4.96 -40.05 29.33
N VAL A 25 -3.89 -40.13 28.55
CA VAL A 25 -3.10 -38.95 28.18
C VAL A 25 -3.91 -38.19 27.14
N ALA A 26 -4.68 -37.20 27.59
CA ALA A 26 -5.34 -36.26 26.70
C ALA A 26 -4.26 -35.37 26.07
N ALA A 27 -3.85 -35.71 24.84
CA ALA A 27 -3.06 -34.82 24.02
C ALA A 27 -3.93 -33.61 23.63
N LEU A 28 -3.81 -32.51 24.38
CA LEU A 28 -4.21 -31.19 23.89
C LEU A 28 -3.18 -30.77 22.82
N GLN A 29 -3.36 -31.28 21.60
CA GLN A 29 -2.80 -30.61 20.45
C GLN A 29 -3.86 -29.66 19.94
N SER A 30 -3.70 -28.40 20.35
CA SER A 30 -4.34 -27.23 19.75
C SER A 30 -4.19 -27.30 18.24
N SER A 31 -5.23 -27.76 17.55
CA SER A 31 -5.43 -27.45 16.14
C SER A 31 -5.75 -25.97 16.06
N ALA A 32 -4.70 -25.15 16.02
CA ALA A 32 -4.84 -23.80 15.49
C ALA A 32 -5.49 -23.97 14.10
N PRO A 33 -6.62 -23.31 13.82
CA PRO A 33 -7.16 -23.34 12.47
C PRO A 33 -6.03 -22.81 11.57
N GLN A 34 -5.49 -23.68 10.72
CA GLN A 34 -4.67 -23.27 9.61
C GLN A 34 -5.56 -22.38 8.77
N ALA A 35 -5.45 -21.07 8.99
CA ALA A 35 -6.01 -20.08 8.12
C ALA A 35 -5.50 -20.47 6.73
N ARG A 36 -6.40 -20.98 5.89
CA ARG A 36 -6.19 -20.90 4.44
C ARG A 36 -5.78 -19.46 4.21
N GLU A 37 -4.65 -19.29 3.54
CA GLU A 37 -4.16 -18.02 3.00
C GLU A 37 -5.29 -17.49 2.10
N THR A 38 -6.26 -16.87 2.75
CA THR A 38 -7.43 -16.26 2.17
C THR A 38 -6.97 -14.86 1.87
N ASP A 39 -7.28 -14.38 0.66
CA ASP A 39 -6.90 -13.06 0.16
C ASP A 39 -7.20 -11.97 1.20
N LEU A 40 -6.26 -11.72 2.11
CA LEU A 40 -6.37 -10.69 3.11
C LEU A 40 -6.30 -9.39 2.35
N SER A 41 -7.41 -8.64 2.34
CA SER A 41 -7.39 -7.33 1.71
C SER A 41 -6.48 -6.40 2.50
N ILE A 42 -5.97 -5.35 1.85
CA ILE A 42 -5.20 -4.29 2.54
C ILE A 42 -5.98 -3.72 3.72
N LEU A 43 -7.33 -3.72 3.66
CA LEU A 43 -8.20 -3.30 4.76
C LEU A 43 -8.17 -4.29 5.94
N ASP A 44 -8.10 -5.60 5.67
CA ASP A 44 -8.03 -6.63 6.72
C ASP A 44 -6.70 -6.59 7.47
N ALA A 45 -5.63 -6.22 6.77
CA ALA A 45 -4.31 -5.99 7.36
C ALA A 45 -4.26 -4.77 8.31
N GLN A 46 -5.24 -3.86 8.27
CA GLN A 46 -5.34 -2.74 9.21
C GLN A 46 -5.92 -3.22 10.56
N GLN A 47 -5.06 -3.70 11.45
CA GLN A 47 -5.44 -4.26 12.75
C GLN A 47 -6.10 -3.27 13.71
N ARG A 48 -5.94 -1.96 13.48
CA ARG A 48 -6.47 -0.89 14.35
C ARG A 48 -7.67 -0.14 13.75
N ARG A 49 -8.26 -0.63 12.67
CA ARG A 49 -9.43 0.02 12.06
C ARG A 49 -10.64 0.00 13.00
N GLU A 50 -11.49 1.01 12.90
CA GLU A 50 -12.80 1.03 13.58
C GLU A 50 -13.93 1.04 12.57
N THR A 51 -14.92 0.19 12.78
CA THR A 51 -16.09 0.08 11.91
C THR A 51 -17.34 0.55 12.64
N ARG A 52 -18.11 1.42 12.00
CA ARG A 52 -19.47 1.80 12.41
C ARG A 52 -20.45 1.41 11.32
N GLN A 53 -21.60 0.89 11.73
CA GLN A 53 -22.64 0.42 10.83
C GLN A 53 -24.00 0.91 11.32
N VAL A 54 -24.83 1.35 10.38
CA VAL A 54 -26.21 1.73 10.65
C VAL A 54 -27.13 1.13 9.60
N GLU A 55 -28.36 0.84 9.98
CA GLU A 55 -29.38 0.39 9.05
C GLU A 55 -30.05 1.60 8.42
N LEU A 56 -30.02 1.66 7.09
CA LEU A 56 -30.73 2.67 6.32
C LEU A 56 -32.22 2.32 6.31
N SER A 57 -33.03 3.30 6.70
CA SER A 57 -34.47 3.22 6.56
C SER A 57 -34.83 3.24 5.07
N SER A 58 -35.16 2.09 4.49
CA SER A 58 -35.60 1.95 3.09
C SER A 58 -37.11 1.75 3.04
N ALA A 59 -37.78 2.32 2.04
CA ALA A 59 -39.20 2.11 1.77
C ALA A 59 -39.54 0.72 1.18
N GLY A 60 -38.61 -0.25 1.25
CA GLY A 60 -38.78 -1.62 0.77
C GLY A 60 -38.07 -2.64 1.67
N ASP A 61 -38.55 -3.89 1.61
CA ASP A 61 -38.37 -4.99 2.59
C ASP A 61 -36.94 -5.43 2.95
N VAL A 62 -35.88 -4.83 2.39
CA VAL A 62 -34.49 -5.19 2.74
C VAL A 62 -33.79 -3.98 3.35
N ALA A 63 -33.53 -4.06 4.65
CA ALA A 63 -32.68 -3.11 5.37
C ALA A 63 -31.28 -3.09 4.73
N GLN A 64 -30.86 -1.91 4.28
CA GLN A 64 -29.53 -1.71 3.69
C GLN A 64 -28.57 -1.23 4.76
N ARG A 65 -27.39 -1.85 4.86
CA ARG A 65 -26.40 -1.49 5.88
C ARG A 65 -25.38 -0.50 5.34
N LEU A 66 -25.38 0.73 5.84
CA LEU A 66 -24.33 1.70 5.58
C LEU A 66 -23.16 1.45 6.53
N THR A 67 -21.95 1.33 5.99
CA THR A 67 -20.74 1.10 6.79
C THR A 67 -19.78 2.27 6.65
N LEU A 68 -19.28 2.80 7.77
CA LEU A 68 -18.19 3.76 7.83
C LEU A 68 -17.00 3.11 8.53
N LEU A 69 -15.89 3.01 7.82
CA LEU A 69 -14.64 2.43 8.30
C LEU A 69 -13.61 3.53 8.51
N ASN A 70 -13.16 3.74 9.74
CA ASN A 70 -11.97 4.53 10.05
C ASN A 70 -10.73 3.65 9.90
N LEU A 71 -9.87 3.98 8.94
CA LEU A 71 -8.70 3.14 8.62
C LEU A 71 -7.63 3.19 9.72
N ASN A 72 -7.54 4.31 10.45
CA ASN A 72 -6.62 4.47 11.56
C ASN A 72 -7.16 5.52 12.56
N PRO A 73 -7.89 5.09 13.61
CA PRO A 73 -8.49 5.97 14.62
C PRO A 73 -7.49 6.86 15.36
N ARG A 74 -6.20 6.50 15.40
CA ARG A 74 -5.16 7.36 16.01
C ARG A 74 -4.84 8.58 15.16
N ILE A 75 -4.93 8.44 13.83
CA ILE A 75 -4.68 9.52 12.89
C ILE A 75 -6.01 10.19 12.51
N ASN A 76 -7.11 9.45 12.46
CA ASN A 76 -8.47 9.94 12.26
C ASN A 76 -8.68 10.76 10.97
N THR A 77 -7.82 10.53 9.97
CA THR A 77 -7.85 11.23 8.68
C THR A 77 -8.62 10.48 7.62
N TRP A 78 -8.39 9.17 7.46
CA TRP A 78 -8.90 8.43 6.30
C TRP A 78 -10.01 7.44 6.66
N PHE A 79 -11.08 7.51 5.87
CA PHE A 79 -12.26 6.68 6.05
C PHE A 79 -12.72 6.06 4.72
N VAL A 80 -13.42 4.94 4.81
CA VAL A 80 -14.15 4.33 3.70
C VAL A 80 -15.61 4.26 4.08
N LEU A 81 -16.47 4.88 3.28
CA LEU A 81 -17.92 4.75 3.35
C LEU A 81 -18.37 3.72 2.32
N GLU A 82 -19.10 2.70 2.76
CA GLU A 82 -19.58 1.61 1.92
C GLU A 82 -21.10 1.57 1.88
N TYR A 83 -21.64 1.66 0.67
CA TYR A 83 -23.05 1.40 0.36
C TYR A 83 -23.20 -0.01 -0.21
N PRO A 84 -24.23 -0.77 0.21
CA PRO A 84 -24.54 -2.03 -0.44
C PRO A 84 -25.01 -1.75 -1.87
N ASP A 85 -24.54 -2.57 -2.81
CA ASP A 85 -24.88 -2.49 -4.22
C ASP A 85 -25.17 -3.91 -4.76
N ARG A 86 -25.87 -4.01 -5.90
CA ARG A 86 -26.23 -5.29 -6.54
C ARG A 86 -25.02 -6.16 -6.88
N GLN A 87 -23.85 -5.56 -7.06
CA GLN A 87 -22.59 -6.23 -7.39
C GLN A 87 -21.64 -6.39 -6.17
N GLY A 88 -22.07 -5.98 -4.97
CA GLY A 88 -21.24 -5.99 -3.77
C GLY A 88 -21.43 -4.72 -2.94
N ALA A 89 -20.39 -3.88 -2.86
CA ALA A 89 -20.47 -2.60 -2.16
C ALA A 89 -19.80 -1.48 -2.96
N SER A 90 -20.50 -0.36 -3.12
CA SER A 90 -19.93 0.89 -3.62
C SER A 90 -19.12 1.56 -2.52
N ARG A 91 -17.83 1.81 -2.79
CA ARG A 91 -16.88 2.39 -1.83
C ARG A 91 -16.56 3.84 -2.15
N PHE A 92 -16.54 4.67 -1.12
CA PHE A 92 -16.20 6.10 -1.20
C PHE A 92 -15.11 6.41 -0.17
N HIS A 93 -14.01 6.99 -0.61
CA HIS A 93 -12.88 7.30 0.25
C HIS A 93 -13.04 8.73 0.77
N LEU A 94 -13.17 8.88 2.09
CA LEU A 94 -13.38 10.16 2.73
C LEU A 94 -12.12 10.57 3.50
N GLU A 95 -11.87 11.88 3.53
CA GLU A 95 -10.79 12.50 4.28
C GLU A 95 -11.36 13.54 5.24
N ASN A 96 -11.03 13.42 6.52
CA ASN A 96 -11.35 14.41 7.54
C ASN A 96 -10.39 15.59 7.43
N ALA A 97 -10.92 16.79 7.18
CA ALA A 97 -10.11 18.00 6.95
C ALA A 97 -9.35 18.46 8.21
N ASP A 98 -9.89 18.17 9.40
CA ASP A 98 -9.25 18.49 10.68
C ASP A 98 -9.32 17.28 11.63
N PRO A 99 -8.43 16.30 11.47
CA PRO A 99 -8.46 15.06 12.25
C PRO A 99 -8.20 15.24 13.75
N GLN A 100 -7.65 16.39 14.16
CA GLN A 100 -7.31 16.67 15.55
C GLN A 100 -8.54 17.14 16.35
N THR A 101 -9.47 17.87 15.70
CA THR A 101 -10.65 18.43 16.37
C THR A 101 -11.96 17.76 15.97
N ASN A 102 -12.02 17.17 14.77
CA ASN A 102 -13.26 16.62 14.23
C ASN A 102 -13.28 15.10 14.38
N THR A 103 -14.40 14.54 14.82
CA THR A 103 -14.67 13.11 14.71
C THR A 103 -15.82 12.86 13.73
N LEU A 104 -15.73 11.76 12.98
CA LEU A 104 -16.73 11.37 11.98
C LEU A 104 -17.48 10.13 12.46
N SER A 105 -18.81 10.16 12.40
CA SER A 105 -19.66 9.00 12.67
C SER A 105 -20.86 8.97 11.71
N LEU A 106 -21.65 7.90 11.76
CA LEU A 106 -22.92 7.81 11.07
C LEU A 106 -24.05 8.24 12.00
N ALA A 107 -25.10 8.87 11.46
CA ALA A 107 -26.34 9.07 12.20
C ALA A 107 -27.05 7.72 12.40
N GLU A 108 -27.55 7.47 13.60
CA GLU A 108 -28.20 6.20 13.97
C GLU A 108 -29.61 6.07 13.39
N ASP A 109 -30.24 7.21 13.08
CA ASP A 109 -31.63 7.33 12.65
C ASP A 109 -31.79 8.24 11.43
N GLY A 110 -32.73 7.85 10.55
CA GLY A 110 -33.14 8.67 9.41
C GLY A 110 -32.35 8.40 8.10
N PRO A 111 -32.25 9.40 7.22
CA PRO A 111 -31.58 9.25 5.93
C PRO A 111 -30.06 9.08 6.10
N ALA A 112 -29.38 8.65 5.05
CA ALA A 112 -27.94 8.42 5.09
C ALA A 112 -27.16 9.72 5.38
N GLN A 113 -26.77 9.90 6.64
CA GLN A 113 -26.10 11.11 7.12
C GLN A 113 -24.78 10.81 7.80
N LEU A 114 -23.77 11.61 7.46
CA LEU A 114 -22.51 11.68 8.17
C LEU A 114 -22.61 12.76 9.26
N VAL A 115 -22.17 12.45 10.46
CA VAL A 115 -22.11 13.37 11.58
C VAL A 115 -20.66 13.74 11.83
N VAL A 116 -20.37 15.03 11.70
CA VAL A 116 -19.08 15.64 12.09
C VAL A 116 -19.26 16.24 13.47
N THR A 117 -18.55 15.73 14.47
CA THR A 117 -18.53 16.32 15.81
C THR A 117 -17.28 17.16 15.97
N ARG A 118 -17.44 18.44 16.30
CA ARG A 118 -16.36 19.40 16.54
C ARG A 118 -16.67 20.19 17.81
N ASP A 119 -15.78 20.15 18.79
CA ASP A 119 -15.91 20.92 20.05
C ASP A 119 -17.29 20.73 20.72
N GLY A 120 -17.83 19.50 20.67
CA GLY A 120 -19.15 19.16 21.20
C GLY A 120 -20.35 19.58 20.34
N ARG A 121 -20.14 20.29 19.23
CA ARG A 121 -21.18 20.61 18.24
C ARG A 121 -21.21 19.54 17.15
N GLN A 122 -22.42 19.18 16.72
CA GLN A 122 -22.62 18.23 15.64
C GLN A 122 -23.09 18.95 14.37
N ILE A 123 -22.46 18.62 13.24
CA ILE A 123 -22.87 19.01 11.90
C ILE A 123 -23.29 17.72 11.19
N ARG A 124 -24.50 17.71 10.62
CA ARG A 124 -25.01 16.57 9.85
C ARG A 124 -24.95 16.89 8.36
N CYS A 125 -24.46 15.95 7.57
CA CYS A 125 -24.31 16.10 6.14
C CYS A 125 -25.03 14.96 5.43
N ASP A 126 -25.71 15.29 4.33
CA ASP A 126 -26.20 14.27 3.41
C ASP A 126 -25.02 13.58 2.73
N VAL A 127 -24.97 12.27 2.84
CA VAL A 127 -24.00 11.42 2.14
C VAL A 127 -24.72 10.39 1.27
N SER A 128 -25.96 10.65 0.86
CA SER A 128 -26.73 9.80 -0.03
C SER A 128 -25.95 9.48 -1.32
N PRO A 129 -26.23 8.33 -1.96
CA PRO A 129 -25.57 7.94 -3.20
C PRO A 129 -25.63 9.04 -4.28
N ALA A 130 -26.74 9.78 -4.37
CA ALA A 130 -26.89 10.88 -5.31
C ALA A 130 -25.86 12.01 -5.08
N VAL A 131 -25.66 12.43 -3.83
CA VAL A 131 -24.67 13.46 -3.46
C VAL A 131 -23.25 12.98 -3.73
N LEU A 132 -22.94 11.74 -3.33
CA LEU A 132 -21.60 11.17 -3.50
C LEU A 132 -21.25 10.96 -4.98
N ASP A 133 -22.20 10.49 -5.79
CA ASP A 133 -22.00 10.32 -7.23
C ASP A 133 -21.84 11.67 -7.93
N GLN A 134 -22.60 12.70 -7.52
CA GLN A 134 -22.42 14.05 -8.04
C GLN A 134 -21.03 14.59 -7.71
N ALA A 135 -20.59 14.47 -6.45
CA ALA A 135 -19.26 14.88 -6.01
C ALA A 135 -18.15 14.12 -6.77
N ARG A 136 -18.38 12.83 -7.10
CA ARG A 136 -17.46 12.02 -7.89
C ARG A 136 -17.38 12.44 -9.36
N ARG A 137 -18.51 12.81 -9.97
CA ARG A 137 -18.57 13.27 -11.36
C ARG A 137 -17.93 14.64 -11.58
N GLY A 138 -17.79 15.45 -10.53
CA GLY A 138 -17.14 16.76 -10.60
C GLY A 138 -15.67 16.73 -11.05
N GLY A 139 -15.02 15.55 -11.00
CA GLY A 139 -13.68 15.34 -11.58
C GLY A 139 -12.51 15.93 -10.79
N ALA A 140 -12.78 16.79 -9.80
CA ALA A 140 -11.76 17.25 -8.86
C ALA A 140 -11.17 16.06 -8.08
N PRO A 141 -9.85 15.99 -7.86
CA PRO A 141 -9.21 14.94 -7.07
C PRO A 141 -9.79 14.82 -5.65
N TYR A 142 -10.18 15.96 -5.08
CA TYR A 142 -10.86 16.08 -3.80
C TYR A 142 -12.11 16.92 -4.01
N ALA A 143 -13.28 16.31 -3.80
CA ALA A 143 -14.55 17.01 -3.81
C ALA A 143 -14.98 17.34 -2.39
N SER A 144 -15.35 18.59 -2.14
CA SER A 144 -15.83 19.04 -0.83
C SER A 144 -17.17 18.41 -0.48
N LEU A 145 -17.29 17.95 0.77
CA LEU A 145 -18.51 17.55 1.44
C LEU A 145 -18.59 18.32 2.77
N CYS A 146 -19.77 18.38 3.38
CA CYS A 146 -19.93 18.90 4.75
C CYS A 146 -19.40 20.34 4.98
N ASN A 147 -19.50 21.25 4.00
CA ASN A 147 -18.91 22.59 4.10
C ASN A 147 -17.38 22.55 4.34
N ASP A 148 -16.65 21.81 3.50
CA ASP A 148 -15.18 21.67 3.52
C ASP A 148 -14.59 20.98 4.77
N THR A 149 -15.41 20.41 5.66
CA THR A 149 -14.89 19.64 6.80
C THR A 149 -14.57 18.19 6.45
N VAL A 150 -15.09 17.69 5.33
CA VAL A 150 -14.85 16.34 4.83
C VAL A 150 -14.62 16.41 3.32
N PHE A 151 -13.65 15.68 2.81
CA PHE A 151 -13.40 15.58 1.37
C PHE A 151 -13.65 14.17 0.86
N LEU A 152 -14.35 14.05 -0.26
CA LEU A 152 -14.38 12.82 -1.06
C LEU A 152 -13.14 12.77 -1.94
N ARG A 153 -12.30 11.76 -1.75
CA ARG A 153 -11.17 11.49 -2.63
C ARG A 153 -11.66 10.73 -3.86
N ASN A 154 -11.65 11.41 -4.99
CA ASN A 154 -12.04 10.81 -6.25
C ASN A 154 -10.87 10.03 -6.84
N PRO A 155 -11.16 8.89 -7.51
CA PRO A 155 -10.15 8.24 -8.32
C PRO A 155 -9.74 9.22 -9.41
N THR A 156 -8.54 9.76 -9.28
CA THR A 156 -7.91 10.50 -10.35
C THR A 156 -7.38 9.46 -11.32
N ARG A 157 -7.85 9.52 -12.57
CA ARG A 157 -6.99 9.00 -13.63
C ARG A 157 -5.77 9.90 -13.56
N GLY A 158 -4.60 9.34 -13.22
CA GLY A 158 -3.35 10.04 -13.42
C GLY A 158 -3.31 10.61 -14.85
N ARG A 159 -2.37 11.51 -15.16
CA ARG A 159 -2.20 11.99 -16.53
C ARG A 159 -1.85 10.78 -17.40
N GLN A 160 -2.87 10.07 -17.88
CA GLN A 160 -2.72 8.80 -18.57
C GLN A 160 -1.90 9.15 -19.78
N THR A 161 -0.65 8.70 -19.76
CA THR A 161 0.22 8.91 -20.90
C THR A 161 -0.41 8.16 -22.06
N SER A 162 -0.19 8.63 -23.29
CA SER A 162 -0.65 7.87 -24.47
C SER A 162 -0.17 6.42 -24.42
N LEU A 163 0.95 6.17 -23.73
CA LEU A 163 1.49 4.86 -23.40
C LEU A 163 0.55 4.03 -22.52
N GLU A 164 0.04 4.56 -21.41
CA GLU A 164 -0.93 3.85 -20.56
C GLU A 164 -2.21 3.53 -21.32
N LYS A 165 -2.69 4.43 -22.18
CA LYS A 165 -3.87 4.17 -23.01
C LYS A 165 -3.64 3.09 -24.06
N VAL A 166 -2.47 3.09 -24.70
CA VAL A 166 -2.09 2.07 -25.68
C VAL A 166 -1.88 0.73 -24.98
N THR A 167 -1.27 0.72 -23.79
CA THR A 167 -1.09 -0.50 -22.99
C THR A 167 -2.41 -1.07 -22.49
N ASP A 168 -3.32 -0.25 -21.96
CA ASP A 168 -4.66 -0.70 -21.56
C ASP A 168 -5.45 -1.23 -22.77
N PHE A 169 -5.41 -0.50 -23.90
CA PHE A 169 -6.04 -0.95 -25.14
C PHE A 169 -5.51 -2.31 -25.62
N LEU A 170 -4.18 -2.47 -25.64
CA LEU A 170 -3.53 -3.72 -26.04
C LEU A 170 -3.84 -4.84 -25.04
N ARG A 171 -3.90 -4.57 -23.73
CA ARG A 171 -4.25 -5.58 -22.73
C ARG A 171 -5.69 -6.07 -22.89
N ASP A 172 -6.60 -5.15 -23.16
CA ASP A 172 -8.03 -5.44 -23.22
C ASP A 172 -8.46 -5.99 -24.60
N HIS A 173 -7.65 -5.83 -25.65
CA HIS A 173 -8.01 -6.23 -27.03
C HIS A 173 -6.98 -7.13 -27.75
N ALA A 174 -5.76 -7.34 -27.23
CA ALA A 174 -4.78 -8.19 -27.91
C ALA A 174 -4.96 -9.67 -27.54
N TRP A 175 -5.81 -10.35 -28.31
CA TRP A 175 -5.67 -11.78 -28.55
C TRP A 175 -4.78 -11.98 -29.78
N GLY A 176 -3.70 -12.76 -29.65
CA GLY A 176 -2.84 -13.14 -30.77
C GLY A 176 -1.42 -12.61 -30.65
N GLY A 177 -0.62 -13.26 -29.80
CA GLY A 177 0.81 -13.02 -29.68
C GLY A 177 1.54 -13.47 -30.95
N GLU A 178 2.17 -12.52 -31.64
CA GLU A 178 3.51 -12.58 -32.26
C GLU A 178 3.75 -11.35 -33.16
N GLU A 179 2.70 -10.70 -33.67
CA GLU A 179 2.80 -9.53 -34.57
C GLU A 179 2.98 -8.18 -33.83
N VAL A 180 2.57 -8.10 -32.55
CA VAL A 180 2.54 -6.85 -31.76
C VAL A 180 3.93 -6.45 -31.22
N ILE A 181 4.83 -7.40 -31.00
CA ILE A 181 6.16 -7.13 -30.43
C ILE A 181 7.05 -6.36 -31.43
N GLY A 182 6.88 -6.58 -32.73
CA GLY A 182 7.66 -5.91 -33.77
C GLY A 182 7.38 -4.42 -33.87
N LEU A 183 6.11 -4.01 -33.78
CA LEU A 183 5.68 -2.64 -34.02
C LEU A 183 6.06 -1.67 -32.88
N VAL A 184 5.92 -2.12 -31.62
CA VAL A 184 6.25 -1.29 -30.43
C VAL A 184 7.76 -1.05 -30.34
N LYS A 185 8.57 -2.08 -30.60
CA LYS A 185 10.03 -2.01 -30.48
C LYS A 185 10.68 -1.15 -31.56
N THR A 186 10.07 -1.05 -32.74
CA THR A 186 10.62 -0.34 -33.89
C THR A 186 10.09 1.09 -34.06
N THR A 187 8.87 1.37 -33.59
CA THR A 187 8.18 2.64 -33.92
C THR A 187 7.94 3.55 -32.72
N VAL A 188 7.80 3.01 -31.51
CA VAL A 188 7.35 3.81 -30.33
C VAL A 188 8.48 4.10 -29.34
N MET A 189 9.46 3.21 -29.21
CA MET A 189 10.46 3.27 -28.13
C MET A 189 11.85 3.72 -28.55
N LYS A 190 12.10 4.08 -29.81
CA LYS A 190 13.46 4.44 -30.23
C LYS A 190 13.92 5.78 -29.68
N ASP A 191 13.05 6.80 -29.67
CA ASP A 191 13.50 8.18 -29.43
C ASP A 191 12.65 8.98 -28.41
N ALA A 192 11.53 8.43 -27.91
CA ALA A 192 10.55 9.20 -27.13
C ALA A 192 10.96 9.57 -25.68
N PHE A 193 12.06 8.99 -25.17
CA PHE A 193 12.60 9.27 -23.81
C PHE A 193 14.11 9.56 -23.83
N LEU A 194 14.68 9.84 -25.01
CA LEU A 194 16.06 10.27 -25.12
C LEU A 194 16.16 11.72 -24.63
N GLU A 195 16.55 11.92 -23.37
CA GLU A 195 17.11 13.21 -22.95
C GLU A 195 18.55 13.29 -23.47
N GLU A 196 18.73 14.07 -24.54
CA GLU A 196 20.04 14.31 -25.14
C GLU A 196 20.85 15.26 -24.25
N GLY A 197 21.71 14.72 -23.40
CA GLY A 197 22.74 15.52 -22.73
C GLY A 197 23.78 15.97 -23.76
N GLU A 198 24.04 17.28 -23.83
CA GLU A 198 25.07 17.84 -24.72
C GLU A 198 26.43 17.17 -24.45
N ALA A 199 26.97 16.50 -25.47
CA ALA A 199 28.28 15.90 -25.42
C ALA A 199 29.34 16.95 -25.81
N GLY A 200 30.19 17.31 -24.85
CA GLY A 200 31.38 18.12 -25.12
C GLY A 200 32.63 17.25 -25.20
N VAL A 201 33.53 17.56 -26.14
CA VAL A 201 34.94 17.13 -26.09
C VAL A 201 35.70 18.17 -25.26
N LYS A 202 36.53 17.71 -24.32
CA LYS A 202 37.14 18.49 -23.22
C LYS A 202 37.58 19.93 -23.57
N SER A 203 37.36 20.83 -22.60
CA SER A 203 38.46 21.63 -22.05
C SER A 203 38.89 21.02 -20.70
N ALA A 204 40.16 21.17 -20.36
CA ALA A 204 40.95 20.33 -19.45
C ALA A 204 40.28 19.89 -18.13
N ALA A 205 40.56 18.64 -17.76
CA ALA A 205 40.07 17.94 -16.58
C ALA A 205 40.36 18.68 -15.28
N ALA A 206 39.33 18.89 -14.46
CA ALA A 206 39.52 18.96 -13.02
C ALA A 206 39.98 17.57 -12.57
N SER A 207 41.22 17.50 -12.09
CA SER A 207 41.85 16.34 -11.49
C SER A 207 41.09 15.93 -10.22
N GLY A 208 40.12 15.04 -10.38
CA GLY A 208 39.38 14.41 -9.29
C GLY A 208 39.34 12.89 -9.47
N ARG A 209 40.50 12.26 -9.70
CA ARG A 209 40.66 10.83 -9.41
C ARG A 209 40.79 10.69 -7.89
N GLU A 210 39.67 10.80 -7.18
CA GLU A 210 39.66 10.39 -5.78
C GLU A 210 39.67 8.86 -5.78
N THR A 211 40.74 8.27 -5.24
CA THR A 211 41.01 6.83 -5.22
C THR A 211 40.11 6.03 -4.27
N ASP A 212 39.23 6.71 -3.54
CA ASP A 212 38.40 6.13 -2.47
C ASP A 212 36.97 5.77 -2.92
N GLY A 213 36.66 5.98 -4.21
CA GLY A 213 35.40 5.57 -4.81
C GLY A 213 35.35 4.08 -5.18
N PRO A 214 34.16 3.54 -5.51
CA PRO A 214 34.02 2.19 -6.04
C PRO A 214 34.91 1.94 -7.26
N ARG A 215 35.19 0.68 -7.59
CA ARG A 215 35.95 0.35 -8.82
C ARG A 215 35.20 0.88 -10.05
N SER A 216 35.86 1.67 -10.90
CA SER A 216 35.26 2.19 -12.14
C SER A 216 34.91 1.08 -13.12
N ALA A 217 33.80 1.26 -13.84
CA ALA A 217 33.45 0.40 -14.96
C ALA A 217 34.47 0.55 -16.10
N LEU A 218 34.79 -0.56 -16.78
CA LEU A 218 35.61 -0.53 -17.99
C LEU A 218 34.79 0.09 -19.12
N LEU A 219 35.27 1.20 -19.68
CA LEU A 219 34.63 1.86 -20.80
C LEU A 219 35.33 1.56 -22.12
N ALA A 220 34.54 1.43 -23.18
CA ALA A 220 35.04 1.38 -24.55
C ALA A 220 35.87 2.63 -24.84
N ALA A 221 36.95 2.49 -25.63
CA ALA A 221 37.92 3.57 -25.89
C ALA A 221 37.26 4.88 -26.36
N LYS A 222 36.23 4.78 -27.21
CA LYS A 222 35.45 5.92 -27.73
C LYS A 222 34.65 6.70 -26.68
N SER A 223 34.48 6.14 -25.49
CA SER A 223 33.63 6.66 -24.42
C SER A 223 34.43 7.24 -23.25
N GLN A 224 35.74 6.96 -23.18
CA GLN A 224 36.59 7.32 -22.03
C GLN A 224 36.77 8.83 -21.84
N GLU A 225 36.57 9.63 -22.89
CA GLU A 225 36.77 11.09 -22.83
C GLU A 225 35.47 11.89 -22.98
N GLN A 226 34.33 11.20 -23.04
CA GLN A 226 33.05 11.86 -23.20
C GLN A 226 32.58 12.46 -21.89
N THR A 227 32.11 13.70 -21.97
CA THR A 227 31.43 14.38 -20.87
C THR A 227 29.95 14.54 -21.18
N VAL A 228 29.12 14.47 -20.15
CA VAL A 228 27.67 14.64 -20.22
C VAL A 228 27.24 15.71 -19.24
N ARG A 229 26.44 16.66 -19.71
CA ARG A 229 25.69 17.56 -18.84
C ARG A 229 24.27 17.01 -18.70
N ALA A 230 23.90 16.63 -17.49
CA ALA A 230 22.54 16.22 -17.18
C ALA A 230 21.72 17.46 -16.82
N GLY A 231 20.67 17.76 -17.59
CA GLY A 231 19.85 18.96 -17.39
C GLY A 231 19.06 18.97 -16.08
N THR A 232 18.66 17.79 -15.59
CA THR A 232 17.71 17.62 -14.47
C THR A 232 18.06 16.41 -13.60
N LEU A 233 19.35 16.18 -13.30
CA LEU A 233 19.74 15.01 -12.50
C LEU A 233 19.18 15.03 -11.07
N ALA A 234 18.74 16.20 -10.56
CA ALA A 234 18.22 16.43 -9.22
C ALA A 234 19.08 15.87 -8.07
N ILE A 235 20.34 15.52 -8.38
CA ILE A 235 21.35 14.94 -7.50
C ILE A 235 22.58 15.84 -7.61
N GLU A 236 23.08 16.28 -6.46
CA GLU A 236 24.28 17.10 -6.39
C GLU A 236 25.51 16.24 -6.11
N ALA A 237 26.56 16.43 -6.91
CA ALA A 237 27.85 15.78 -6.73
C ALA A 237 28.98 16.82 -6.69
N VAL A 238 30.07 16.48 -6.01
CA VAL A 238 31.21 17.40 -5.84
C VAL A 238 32.04 17.42 -7.14
N GLY A 239 32.48 18.61 -7.56
CA GLY A 239 33.42 18.76 -8.69
C GLY A 239 32.79 18.72 -10.10
N THR A 240 31.47 18.72 -10.23
CA THR A 240 30.76 18.50 -11.51
C THR A 240 30.37 19.78 -12.26
N LYS A 241 31.02 20.92 -11.96
CA LYS A 241 30.69 22.24 -12.55
C LYS A 241 30.72 22.26 -14.08
N THR A 242 31.54 21.40 -14.70
CA THR A 242 31.72 21.33 -16.16
C THR A 242 30.93 20.20 -16.82
N GLY A 243 30.24 19.37 -16.04
CA GLY A 243 29.60 18.12 -16.47
C GLY A 243 30.25 16.89 -15.84
N PHE A 244 29.72 15.71 -16.17
CA PHE A 244 30.15 14.41 -15.68
C PHE A 244 30.94 13.68 -16.76
N GLN A 245 32.15 13.22 -16.47
CA GLN A 245 32.87 12.29 -17.32
C GLN A 245 32.25 10.90 -17.19
N LEU A 246 32.00 10.22 -18.31
CA LEU A 246 31.42 8.88 -18.28
C LEU A 246 32.34 7.92 -17.50
N GLY A 247 31.74 7.07 -16.66
CA GLY A 247 32.42 6.03 -15.88
C GLY A 247 33.24 6.52 -14.68
N GLN A 248 33.41 7.83 -14.50
CA GLN A 248 34.05 8.41 -13.32
C GLN A 248 33.08 8.43 -12.13
N TRP A 249 33.59 8.10 -10.95
CA TRP A 249 32.84 8.23 -9.70
C TRP A 249 33.01 9.62 -9.10
N TYR A 250 31.89 10.21 -8.69
CA TYR A 250 31.82 11.51 -8.02
C TYR A 250 31.15 11.32 -6.66
N PRO A 251 31.72 11.85 -5.57
CA PRO A 251 31.07 11.78 -4.27
C PRO A 251 29.83 12.67 -4.27
N MET A 252 28.74 12.16 -3.70
CA MET A 252 27.48 12.90 -3.59
C MET A 252 27.60 13.98 -2.51
N ARG A 253 27.07 15.17 -2.79
CA ARG A 253 27.00 16.23 -1.79
C ARG A 253 25.96 15.84 -0.73
N HIS A 254 26.29 16.07 0.55
CA HIS A 254 25.41 15.81 1.69
C HIS A 254 25.12 14.34 2.00
N LEU A 255 25.81 13.39 1.36
CA LEU A 255 25.66 11.96 1.63
C LEU A 255 27.03 11.30 1.76
N GLU A 256 27.45 11.06 3.00
CA GLU A 256 28.71 10.37 3.29
C GLU A 256 28.66 8.92 2.80
N GLY A 257 29.74 8.49 2.13
CA GLY A 257 29.85 7.13 1.59
C GLY A 257 29.04 6.87 0.30
N ALA A 258 28.31 7.85 -0.22
CA ALA A 258 27.53 7.71 -1.45
C ALA A 258 28.26 8.28 -2.68
N TRP A 259 28.18 7.57 -3.80
CA TRP A 259 28.89 7.89 -5.04
C TRP A 259 27.96 7.81 -6.25
N LEU A 260 28.23 8.68 -7.22
CA LEU A 260 27.49 8.78 -8.48
C LEU A 260 28.44 8.57 -9.67
N SER A 261 28.02 7.78 -10.65
CA SER A 261 28.70 7.66 -11.95
C SER A 261 27.65 7.63 -13.06
N LEU A 262 28.00 8.18 -14.22
CA LEU A 262 27.13 8.17 -15.40
C LEU A 262 27.71 7.26 -16.48
N ALA A 263 26.84 6.51 -17.15
CA ALA A 263 27.17 5.71 -18.32
C ALA A 263 26.11 5.95 -19.42
N ARG A 264 26.51 5.78 -20.69
CA ARG A 264 25.58 5.75 -21.83
C ARG A 264 25.41 4.30 -22.32
N PRO A 265 24.27 3.97 -22.95
CA PRO A 265 24.13 2.69 -23.66
C PRO A 265 25.31 2.46 -24.63
N GLY A 266 25.94 1.28 -24.54
CA GLY A 266 27.11 0.93 -25.36
C GLY A 266 28.43 1.59 -24.94
N ALA A 267 28.48 2.31 -23.81
CA ALA A 267 29.71 2.93 -23.32
C ALA A 267 30.62 1.95 -22.56
N VAL A 268 30.04 0.91 -21.95
CA VAL A 268 30.77 -0.14 -21.22
C VAL A 268 31.46 -1.05 -22.24
N ALA A 269 32.74 -1.35 -22.01
CA ALA A 269 33.48 -2.29 -22.85
C ALA A 269 32.85 -3.69 -22.73
N GLN A 270 32.81 -4.44 -23.83
CA GLN A 270 32.56 -5.88 -23.75
C GLN A 270 33.81 -6.53 -23.15
N GLU A 271 33.60 -7.54 -22.30
CA GLU A 271 34.69 -8.35 -21.73
C GLU A 271 35.49 -9.09 -22.80
#